data_AF-A0A026VY89-F1
#
_entry.id   AF-A0A026VY89-F1
#
_cell.length_a   1.000
_cell.length_b   1.000
_cell.length_c   1.000
_cell.angle_alpha   90.00
_cell.angle_beta   90.00
_cell.angle_gamma   90.00
#
_symmetry.space_group_name_H-M   'P 1'
#
loop_
_entity.id
_entity.type
_entity.pdbx_description
1 polymer ?
#
loop_
_entity_poly.entity_id
_entity_poly.type
_entity_poly.pdbx_seq_one_letter_code
_entity_poly.pdbx_strand_id
1 'polypeptide(L)'
;DVVDGTRVRPAGDGANAAVKAWVRDNAKAMSLIASSVEREQLQGLTSCTSAANMWNTLTGIYERKSASSKLLLLQRYHEYQMKSEDTVIQHVTNVQKLASQLRDAGHEVTEVDVMAKILGSLPAKYSILATAWDSVPVADQTVGVLLERLIKEESRLTVEDSAASALAAVKLKEKSQGARAEKDANHAKKGDRREKSNAKCFYC
;
A
#
# COMPACT_ATOMS: atom_id res chain seq x y z
N ASP A 1 25.47 29.09 19.85
CA ASP A 1 24.86 30.36 20.29
C ASP A 1 24.53 31.28 19.09
N VAL A 2 25.44 31.48 18.11
CA VAL A 2 25.15 32.29 16.90
C VAL A 2 24.30 31.55 15.87
N VAL A 3 24.43 30.23 15.77
CA VAL A 3 23.73 29.38 14.78
C VAL A 3 22.27 29.12 15.17
N ASP A 4 22.01 28.91 16.45
CA ASP A 4 20.69 28.73 17.06
C ASP A 4 19.99 30.07 17.37
N GLY A 5 20.65 31.20 17.08
CA GLY A 5 20.10 32.55 17.26
C GLY A 5 20.09 33.06 18.70
N THR A 6 20.50 32.25 19.67
CA THR A 6 20.61 32.57 21.10
C THR A 6 21.49 33.81 21.36
N ARG A 7 22.54 34.01 20.55
CA ARG A 7 23.38 35.21 20.58
C ARG A 7 23.00 36.17 19.45
N VAL A 8 22.16 37.15 19.77
CA VAL A 8 21.72 38.21 18.85
C VAL A 8 22.86 39.19 18.55
N ARG A 9 22.87 39.74 17.33
CA ARG A 9 23.83 40.78 16.93
C ARG A 9 23.71 42.00 17.87
N PRO A 10 24.80 42.41 18.56
CA PRO A 10 24.77 43.59 19.41
C PRO A 10 24.46 44.88 18.63
N ALA A 11 23.74 45.82 19.25
CA ALA A 11 23.49 47.15 18.68
C ALA A 11 24.77 48.01 18.76
N GLY A 12 25.08 48.74 17.68
CA GLY A 12 26.27 49.59 17.61
C GLY A 12 26.92 49.60 16.23
N ASP A 13 27.92 50.46 16.08
CA ASP A 13 28.75 50.61 14.90
C ASP A 13 29.82 49.50 14.80
N GLY A 14 30.36 49.30 13.59
CA GLY A 14 31.32 48.24 13.30
C GLY A 14 32.67 48.36 14.03
N ALA A 15 32.89 49.43 14.79
CA ALA A 15 34.09 49.65 15.60
C ALA A 15 34.06 48.87 16.93
N ASN A 16 32.87 48.56 17.46
CA ASN A 16 32.70 47.84 18.72
C ASN A 16 33.27 46.42 18.64
N ALA A 17 34.12 46.05 19.60
CA ALA A 17 34.75 44.74 19.68
C ALA A 17 33.75 43.57 19.73
N ALA A 18 32.60 43.76 20.41
CA ALA A 18 31.54 42.76 20.49
C ALA A 18 30.84 42.55 19.13
N VAL A 19 30.63 43.63 18.36
CA VAL A 19 30.07 43.56 17.00
C VAL A 19 31.04 42.84 16.06
N LYS A 20 32.35 43.16 16.14
CA LYS A 20 33.39 42.49 15.34
C LYS A 20 33.50 40.99 15.65
N ALA A 21 33.44 40.62 16.92
CA ALA A 21 33.44 39.22 17.35
C ALA A 21 32.21 38.47 16.83
N TRP A 22 31.02 39.06 16.95
CA TRP A 22 29.80 38.46 16.43
C TRP A 22 29.85 38.26 14.91
N VAL A 23 30.31 39.25 14.16
CA VAL A 23 30.43 39.17 12.69
C VAL A 23 31.40 38.05 12.28
N ARG A 24 32.55 37.94 12.95
CA ARG A 24 33.53 36.88 12.69
C ARG A 24 32.93 35.50 12.92
N ASP A 25 32.27 35.30 14.06
CA ASP A 25 31.72 34.00 14.43
C ASP A 25 30.53 33.62 13.55
N ASN A 26 29.67 34.59 13.20
CA ASN A 26 28.59 34.39 12.24
C ASN A 26 29.13 34.00 10.87
N ALA A 27 30.15 34.69 10.35
CA ALA A 27 30.77 34.36 9.06
C ALA A 27 31.41 32.96 9.07
N LYS A 28 32.10 32.60 10.16
CA LYS A 28 32.68 31.27 10.34
C LYS A 28 31.60 30.19 10.34
N ALA A 29 30.50 30.42 11.06
CA ALA A 29 29.38 29.50 11.10
C ALA A 29 28.67 29.36 9.74
N MET A 30 28.44 30.47 9.04
CA MET A 30 27.88 30.44 7.67
C MET A 30 28.76 29.62 6.73
N SER A 31 30.09 29.81 6.79
CA SER A 31 31.04 29.04 5.97
C SER A 31 31.01 27.55 6.28
N LEU A 32 30.93 27.18 7.56
CA LEU A 32 30.85 25.78 7.98
C LEU A 32 29.56 25.14 7.48
N ILE A 33 28.41 25.79 7.69
CA ILE A 33 27.11 25.32 7.19
C ILE A 33 27.16 25.19 5.67
N ALA A 34 27.66 26.19 4.93
CA ALA A 34 27.74 26.12 3.48
C ALA A 34 28.63 24.97 2.99
N SER A 35 29.71 24.66 3.71
CA SER A 35 30.64 23.58 3.34
C SER A 35 30.13 22.17 3.66
N SER A 36 29.16 22.05 4.57
CA SER A 36 28.65 20.75 5.05
C SER A 36 27.40 20.26 4.33
N VAL A 37 26.81 21.08 3.45
CA VAL A 37 25.51 20.77 2.82
C VAL A 37 25.70 20.58 1.31
N GLU A 38 24.92 19.68 0.72
CA GLU A 38 24.93 19.37 -0.71
C GLU A 38 24.56 20.60 -1.57
N ARG A 39 25.06 20.63 -2.82
CA ARG A 39 24.99 21.79 -3.72
C ARG A 39 23.55 22.21 -4.04
N GLU A 40 22.63 21.26 -4.06
CA GLU A 40 21.20 21.45 -4.34
C GLU A 40 20.49 22.19 -3.19
N GLN A 41 20.91 21.94 -1.95
CA GLN A 41 20.36 22.63 -0.77
C GLN A 41 20.98 24.02 -0.58
N LEU A 42 22.23 24.22 -1.04
CA LEU A 42 22.90 25.51 -1.01
C LEU A 42 22.15 26.60 -1.78
N GLN A 43 21.46 26.25 -2.87
CA GLN A 43 20.68 27.21 -3.65
C GLN A 43 19.62 27.93 -2.81
N GLY A 44 18.97 27.20 -1.88
CA GLY A 44 17.98 27.75 -0.95
C GLY A 44 18.57 28.62 0.17
N LEU A 45 19.89 28.58 0.39
CA LEU A 45 20.58 29.35 1.43
C LEU A 45 21.23 30.63 0.91
N THR A 46 21.31 30.82 -0.41
CA THR A 46 21.96 31.98 -1.03
C THR A 46 21.35 33.33 -0.63
N SER A 47 20.07 33.35 -0.26
CA SER A 47 19.35 34.55 0.21
C SER A 47 19.46 34.78 1.74
N CYS A 48 20.06 33.86 2.49
CA CYS A 48 20.18 33.96 3.94
C CYS A 48 21.33 34.90 4.35
N THR A 49 21.03 35.85 5.24
CA THR A 49 21.97 36.90 5.67
C THR A 49 22.72 36.58 6.98
N SER A 50 22.38 35.49 7.66
CA SER A 50 23.01 35.07 8.92
C SER A 50 23.08 33.55 9.03
N ALA A 51 23.99 33.06 9.88
CA ALA A 51 24.10 31.63 10.18
C ALA A 51 22.80 31.08 10.77
N ALA A 52 22.13 31.88 11.61
CA ALA A 52 20.82 31.53 12.17
C ALA A 52 19.74 31.38 11.11
N ASN A 53 19.70 32.28 10.12
CA ASN A 53 18.75 32.18 9.01
C ASN A 53 19.04 30.95 8.14
N MET A 54 20.32 30.65 7.88
CA MET A 54 20.72 29.44 7.14
C MET A 54 20.29 28.17 7.88
N TRP A 55 20.56 28.10 9.19
CA TRP A 55 20.19 26.96 10.02
C TRP A 55 18.67 26.76 10.09
N ASN A 56 17.91 27.82 10.38
CA ASN A 56 16.45 27.76 10.41
C ASN A 56 15.85 27.35 9.07
N THR A 57 16.41 27.82 7.95
CA THR A 57 15.96 27.45 6.62
C THR A 57 16.22 25.97 6.34
N LEU A 58 17.43 25.47 6.65
CA LEU A 58 17.75 24.04 6.53
C LEU A 58 16.82 23.19 7.39
N THR A 59 16.71 23.50 8.68
CA THR A 59 15.82 22.79 9.61
C THR A 59 14.40 22.78 9.09
N GLY A 60 13.86 23.92 8.64
CA GLY A 60 12.51 23.99 8.07
C GLY A 60 12.33 23.15 6.80
N ILE A 61 13.34 23.05 5.93
CA ILE A 61 13.31 22.17 4.75
C ILE A 61 13.27 20.70 5.17
N TYR A 62 14.14 20.29 6.09
CA TYR A 62 14.21 18.90 6.55
C TYR A 62 12.98 18.49 7.36
N GLU A 63 12.47 19.37 8.23
CA GLU A 63 11.22 19.17 8.95
C GLU A 63 10.04 19.05 7.99
N ARG A 64 9.94 19.93 6.99
CA ARG A 64 8.89 19.86 5.96
C ARG A 64 9.00 18.56 5.16
N LYS A 65 10.22 18.16 4.75
CA LYS A 65 10.44 16.92 4.01
C LYS A 65 10.06 15.71 4.86
N SER A 66 10.41 15.71 6.15
CA SER A 66 10.02 14.68 7.12
C SER A 66 8.49 14.62 7.29
N ALA A 67 7.83 15.77 7.49
CA ALA A 67 6.38 15.87 7.63
C ALA A 67 5.63 15.43 6.36
N SER A 68 6.06 15.88 5.17
CA SER A 68 5.50 15.44 3.90
C SER A 68 5.73 13.95 3.66
N SER A 69 6.89 13.42 4.04
CA SER A 69 7.19 11.98 4.00
C SER A 69 6.28 11.19 4.94
N LYS A 70 6.03 11.72 6.15
CA LYS A 70 5.10 11.14 7.13
C LYS A 70 3.66 11.13 6.62
N LEU A 71 3.19 12.24 6.05
CA LEU A 71 1.86 12.34 5.47
C LEU A 71 1.65 11.36 4.32
N LEU A 72 2.61 11.28 3.39
CA LEU A 72 2.54 10.33 2.27
C LEU A 72 2.55 8.87 2.77
N LEU A 73 3.33 8.58 3.80
CA LEU A 73 3.37 7.26 4.39
C LEU A 73 2.04 6.89 5.08
N LEU A 74 1.42 7.86 5.76
CA LEU A 74 0.11 7.70 6.39
C LEU A 74 -0.98 7.45 5.34
N GLN A 75 -0.96 8.19 4.22
CA GLN A 75 -1.84 7.95 3.08
C GLN A 75 -1.69 6.52 2.56
N ARG A 76 -0.45 6.08 2.30
CA ARG A 76 -0.18 4.69 1.86
C ARG A 76 -0.68 3.65 2.87
N TYR A 77 -0.51 3.90 4.17
CA TYR A 77 -1.01 3.00 5.21
C TYR A 77 -2.54 2.89 5.18
N HIS A 78 -3.26 4.01 5.06
CA HIS A 78 -4.73 3.99 4.99
C HIS A 78 -5.26 3.39 3.68
N GLU A 79 -4.64 3.72 2.55
CA GLU A 79 -5.04 3.24 1.22
C GLU A 79 -4.66 1.78 0.96
N TYR A 80 -3.72 1.21 1.72
CA TYR A 80 -3.26 -0.16 1.51
C TYR A 80 -4.43 -1.16 1.59
N GLN A 81 -4.53 -2.02 0.58
CA GLN A 81 -5.51 -3.10 0.50
C GLN A 81 -4.77 -4.39 0.14
N MET A 82 -5.17 -5.51 0.71
CA MET A 82 -4.69 -6.82 0.28
C MET A 82 -5.12 -7.05 -1.17
N LYS A 83 -4.19 -7.47 -2.02
CA LYS A 83 -4.52 -7.84 -3.39
C LYS A 83 -4.99 -9.29 -3.48
N SER A 84 -5.70 -9.63 -4.54
CA SER A 84 -6.23 -11.00 -4.74
C SER A 84 -5.13 -12.05 -4.88
N GLU A 85 -3.97 -11.63 -5.39
CA GLU A 85 -2.77 -12.44 -5.58
C GLU A 85 -1.85 -12.53 -4.35
N ASP A 86 -2.06 -11.68 -3.35
CA ASP A 86 -1.24 -11.68 -2.14
C ASP A 86 -1.65 -12.86 -1.24
N THR A 87 -0.69 -13.48 -0.56
CA THR A 87 -0.99 -14.37 0.56
C THR A 87 -1.29 -13.57 1.83
N VAL A 88 -2.02 -14.17 2.76
CA VAL A 88 -2.26 -13.59 4.10
C VAL A 88 -0.94 -13.19 4.79
N ILE A 89 0.10 -14.02 4.68
CA ILE A 89 1.40 -13.74 5.29
C ILE A 89 2.03 -12.49 4.68
N GLN A 90 2.01 -12.37 3.34
CA GLN A 90 2.53 -11.19 2.64
C GLN A 90 1.73 -9.93 3.04
N HIS A 91 0.41 -10.06 3.11
CA HIS A 91 -0.48 -9.00 3.52
C HIS A 91 -0.13 -8.46 4.92
N VAL A 92 -0.10 -9.33 5.94
CA VAL A 92 0.22 -8.95 7.32
C VAL A 92 1.62 -8.35 7.42
N THR A 93 2.59 -8.94 6.73
CA THR A 93 3.98 -8.43 6.69
C THR A 93 4.04 -7.01 6.13
N ASN A 94 3.29 -6.72 5.06
CA ASN A 94 3.25 -5.39 4.45
C ASN A 94 2.60 -4.36 5.38
N VAL A 95 1.51 -4.72 6.09
CA VAL A 95 0.91 -3.83 7.10
C VAL A 95 1.89 -3.52 8.22
N GLN A 96 2.54 -4.55 8.78
CA GLN A 96 3.54 -4.38 9.84
C GLN A 96 4.73 -3.51 9.39
N LYS A 97 5.17 -3.68 8.14
CA LYS A 97 6.23 -2.85 7.55
C LYS A 97 5.82 -1.38 7.47
N LEU A 98 4.63 -1.08 6.97
CA LEU A 98 4.13 0.30 6.90
C LEU A 98 3.97 0.91 8.31
N ALA A 99 3.46 0.13 9.28
CA ALA A 99 3.35 0.54 10.67
C ALA A 99 4.73 0.84 11.29
N SER A 100 5.75 0.04 10.99
CA SER A 100 7.13 0.29 11.44
C SER A 100 7.68 1.58 10.87
N GLN A 101 7.52 1.81 9.56
CA GLN A 101 7.98 3.05 8.92
C GLN A 101 7.29 4.28 9.53
N LEU A 102 6.02 4.16 9.93
CA LEU A 102 5.28 5.24 10.60
C LEU A 102 5.85 5.53 11.99
N ARG A 103 6.16 4.48 12.76
CA ARG A 103 6.85 4.61 14.06
C ARG A 103 8.22 5.26 13.93
N ASP A 104 9.00 4.86 12.92
CA ASP A 104 10.31 5.45 12.63
C ASP A 104 10.19 6.95 12.26
N ALA A 105 9.06 7.35 11.64
CA ALA A 105 8.71 8.74 11.35
C ALA A 105 8.06 9.48 12.55
N GLY A 106 8.09 8.90 13.75
CA GLY A 106 7.52 9.48 14.97
C GLY A 106 5.99 9.54 14.96
N HIS A 107 5.31 8.63 14.25
CA HIS A 107 3.87 8.42 14.40
C HIS A 107 3.62 7.20 15.28
N GLU A 108 2.80 7.35 16.30
CA GLU A 108 2.38 6.22 17.11
C GLU A 108 1.41 5.34 16.31
N VAL A 109 1.70 4.03 16.26
CA VAL A 109 0.81 3.02 15.67
C VAL A 109 0.77 1.85 16.65
N THR A 110 -0.38 1.71 17.31
CA THR A 110 -0.60 0.69 18.33
C THR A 110 -0.82 -0.69 17.71
N GLU A 111 -0.76 -1.75 18.52
CA GLU A 111 -1.09 -3.10 18.03
C GLU A 111 -2.55 -3.21 17.58
N VAL A 112 -3.45 -2.51 18.26
CA VAL A 112 -4.88 -2.42 17.89
C VAL A 112 -5.03 -1.78 16.51
N ASP A 113 -4.30 -0.70 16.21
CA ASP A 113 -4.32 -0.07 14.89
C ASP A 113 -3.85 -1.03 13.80
N VAL A 114 -2.79 -1.81 14.08
CA VAL A 114 -2.28 -2.82 13.14
C VAL A 114 -3.34 -3.90 12.88
N MET A 115 -3.97 -4.44 13.92
CA MET A 115 -5.02 -5.45 13.76
C MET A 115 -6.25 -4.90 13.01
N ALA A 116 -6.71 -3.71 13.38
CA ALA A 116 -7.80 -3.03 12.70
C ALA A 116 -7.48 -2.80 11.22
N LYS A 117 -6.23 -2.40 10.93
CA LYS A 117 -5.78 -2.24 9.55
C LYS A 117 -5.77 -3.56 8.79
N ILE A 118 -5.23 -4.64 9.36
CA ILE A 118 -5.23 -5.97 8.74
C ILE A 118 -6.68 -6.34 8.38
N LEU A 119 -7.57 -6.38 9.37
CA LEU A 119 -8.97 -6.77 9.18
C LEU A 119 -9.71 -5.90 8.16
N GLY A 120 -9.53 -4.58 8.24
CA GLY A 120 -10.18 -3.61 7.35
C GLY A 120 -9.62 -3.54 5.94
N SER A 121 -8.52 -4.25 5.65
CA SER A 121 -7.92 -4.30 4.31
C SER A 121 -7.96 -5.69 3.67
N LEU A 122 -8.68 -6.63 4.28
CA LEU A 122 -8.93 -7.96 3.73
C LEU A 122 -10.00 -7.91 2.63
N PRO A 123 -9.90 -8.77 1.60
CA PRO A 123 -10.96 -8.94 0.61
C PRO A 123 -12.21 -9.56 1.25
N ALA A 124 -13.38 -9.33 0.63
CA ALA A 124 -14.69 -9.76 1.15
C ALA A 124 -14.80 -11.27 1.45
N LYS A 125 -14.00 -12.13 0.81
CA LYS A 125 -13.96 -13.58 1.06
C LYS A 125 -13.56 -13.94 2.50
N TYR A 126 -12.87 -13.05 3.22
CA TYR A 126 -12.51 -13.24 4.63
C TYR A 126 -13.52 -12.64 5.62
N SER A 127 -14.66 -12.11 5.16
CA SER A 127 -15.65 -11.42 6.00
C SER A 127 -16.15 -12.26 7.17
N ILE A 128 -16.30 -13.58 7.00
CA ILE A 128 -16.71 -14.49 8.07
C ILE A 128 -15.68 -14.50 9.21
N LEU A 129 -14.40 -14.59 8.88
CA LEU A 129 -13.34 -14.55 9.88
C LEU A 129 -13.25 -13.18 10.54
N ALA A 130 -13.39 -12.09 9.76
CA ALA A 130 -13.36 -10.74 10.30
C ALA A 130 -14.46 -10.53 11.36
N THR A 131 -15.69 -10.99 11.10
CA THR A 131 -16.78 -10.96 12.10
C THR A 131 -16.51 -11.88 13.29
N ALA A 132 -15.94 -13.07 13.05
CA ALA A 132 -15.63 -14.02 14.13
C ALA A 132 -14.51 -13.50 15.05
N TRP A 133 -13.69 -12.55 14.60
CA TRP A 133 -12.64 -11.93 15.39
C TRP A 133 -13.20 -11.17 16.59
N ASP A 134 -14.38 -10.56 16.47
CA ASP A 134 -15.04 -9.82 17.56
C ASP A 134 -15.36 -10.69 18.79
N SER A 135 -15.41 -12.01 18.61
CA SER A 135 -15.65 -12.98 19.69
C SER A 135 -14.37 -13.42 20.42
N VAL A 136 -13.19 -12.99 19.98
CA VAL A 136 -11.91 -13.32 20.62
C VAL A 136 -11.75 -12.51 21.90
N PRO A 137 -11.42 -13.14 23.05
CA PRO A 137 -11.14 -12.40 24.29
C PRO A 137 -10.06 -11.35 24.07
N VAL A 138 -10.22 -10.16 24.66
CA VAL A 138 -9.29 -9.03 24.47
C VAL A 138 -7.84 -9.40 24.81
N ALA A 139 -7.63 -10.24 25.82
CA ALA A 139 -6.30 -10.73 26.21
C ALA A 139 -5.58 -11.54 25.11
N ASP A 140 -6.35 -12.15 24.20
CA ASP A 140 -5.84 -12.98 23.11
C ASP A 140 -5.84 -12.24 21.76
N GLN A 141 -6.34 -10.99 21.71
CA GLN A 141 -6.34 -10.17 20.51
C GLN A 141 -4.94 -9.61 20.25
N THR A 142 -4.12 -10.42 19.60
CA THR A 142 -2.76 -10.06 19.16
C THR A 142 -2.60 -10.29 17.66
N VAL A 143 -1.62 -9.63 17.07
CA VAL A 143 -1.33 -9.81 15.62
C VAL A 143 -0.93 -11.27 15.31
N GLY A 144 -0.25 -11.94 16.23
CA GLY A 144 0.14 -13.35 16.07
C GLY A 144 -1.07 -14.29 15.97
N VAL A 145 -2.01 -14.17 16.91
CA VAL A 145 -3.24 -15.00 16.92
C VAL A 145 -4.10 -14.68 15.70
N LEU A 146 -4.19 -13.41 15.29
CA LEU A 146 -4.90 -13.01 14.08
C LEU A 146 -4.29 -13.66 12.83
N LEU A 147 -2.96 -13.63 12.70
CA LEU A 147 -2.25 -14.24 11.58
C LEU A 147 -2.51 -15.75 11.49
N GLU A 148 -2.41 -16.47 12.61
CA GLU A 148 -2.66 -17.92 12.65
C GLU A 148 -4.08 -18.27 12.17
N ARG A 149 -5.09 -17.51 12.63
CA ARG A 149 -6.48 -17.72 12.19
C ARG A 149 -6.65 -17.41 10.71
N LEU A 150 -6.05 -16.33 10.22
CA LEU A 150 -6.12 -15.95 8.80
C LEU A 150 -5.46 -16.99 7.89
N ILE A 151 -4.31 -17.56 8.29
CA ILE A 151 -3.65 -18.64 7.55
C ILE A 151 -4.56 -19.87 7.46
N LYS A 152 -5.21 -20.24 8.57
CA LYS A 152 -6.16 -21.36 8.58
C LYS A 152 -7.34 -21.08 7.64
N GLU A 153 -7.86 -19.87 7.64
CA GLU A 153 -8.95 -19.48 6.76
C GLU A 153 -8.55 -19.46 5.28
N GLU A 154 -7.36 -18.95 4.95
CA GLU A 154 -6.80 -19.01 3.59
C GLU A 154 -6.72 -20.46 3.09
N SER A 155 -6.27 -21.39 3.93
CA SER A 155 -6.25 -22.82 3.59
C SER A 155 -7.65 -23.40 3.36
N ARG A 156 -8.68 -22.92 4.08
CA ARG A 156 -10.07 -23.35 3.87
C ARG A 156 -10.62 -22.83 2.54
N LEU A 157 -10.45 -21.54 2.28
CA LEU A 157 -10.93 -20.89 1.06
C LEU A 157 -10.29 -21.48 -0.20
N THR A 158 -9.00 -21.80 -0.17
CA THR A 158 -8.32 -22.45 -1.31
C THR A 158 -8.91 -23.82 -1.66
N VAL A 159 -9.33 -24.61 -0.66
CA VAL A 159 -10.01 -25.89 -0.89
C VAL A 159 -11.41 -25.68 -1.46
N GLU A 160 -12.15 -24.70 -0.95
CA GLU A 160 -13.49 -24.34 -1.45
C GLU A 160 -13.44 -23.84 -2.90
N ASP A 161 -12.49 -22.97 -3.24
CA ASP A 161 -12.28 -22.46 -4.60
C ASP A 161 -11.96 -23.62 -5.58
N SER A 162 -11.10 -24.56 -5.15
CA SER A 162 -10.76 -25.76 -5.94
C SER A 162 -11.98 -26.65 -6.17
N ALA A 163 -12.78 -26.91 -5.13
CA ALA A 163 -14.00 -27.69 -5.23
C ALA A 163 -15.06 -27.01 -6.12
N ALA A 164 -15.24 -25.69 -5.98
CA ALA A 164 -16.16 -24.90 -6.81
C ALA A 164 -15.73 -24.93 -8.29
N SER A 165 -14.44 -24.80 -8.57
CA SER A 165 -13.88 -24.91 -9.92
C SER A 165 -14.12 -26.29 -10.53
N ALA A 166 -13.87 -27.37 -9.76
CA ALA A 166 -14.14 -28.74 -10.21
C ALA A 166 -15.63 -28.97 -10.52
N LEU A 167 -16.53 -28.51 -9.66
CA LEU A 167 -17.98 -28.60 -9.87
C LEU A 167 -18.44 -27.81 -11.11
N ALA A 168 -17.88 -26.61 -11.33
CA ALA A 168 -18.18 -25.81 -12.51
C ALA A 168 -17.72 -26.52 -13.80
N ALA A 169 -16.54 -27.13 -13.79
CA ALA A 169 -16.02 -27.90 -14.92
C ALA A 169 -16.90 -29.13 -15.24
N VAL A 170 -17.39 -29.85 -14.23
CA VAL A 170 -18.32 -30.98 -14.41
C VAL A 170 -19.63 -30.52 -15.07
N LYS A 171 -20.24 -29.44 -14.58
CA LYS A 171 -21.48 -28.88 -15.16
C LYS A 171 -21.31 -28.45 -16.62
N LEU A 172 -20.15 -27.87 -16.97
CA LEU A 172 -19.85 -27.51 -18.36
C LEU A 172 -19.70 -28.75 -19.24
N LYS A 173 -19.07 -29.81 -18.72
CA LYS A 173 -18.94 -31.09 -19.42
C LYS A 173 -20.31 -31.74 -19.66
N GLU A 174 -21.19 -31.76 -18.66
CA GLU A 174 -22.56 -32.29 -18.79
C GLU A 174 -23.39 -31.50 -19.82
N LYS A 175 -23.33 -30.16 -19.80
CA LYS A 175 -23.98 -29.32 -20.83
C LYS A 175 -23.44 -29.59 -22.23
N SER A 176 -22.12 -29.79 -22.38
CA SER A 176 -21.51 -30.09 -23.68
C SER A 176 -21.90 -31.47 -24.21
N GLN A 177 -22.09 -32.46 -23.32
CA GLN A 177 -22.54 -33.80 -23.67
C GLN A 177 -24.03 -33.83 -24.03
N GLY A 178 -24.88 -33.10 -23.28
CA GLY A 178 -26.29 -32.93 -23.63
C GLY A 178 -26.48 -32.25 -24.99
N ALA A 179 -25.73 -31.19 -25.28
CA ALA A 179 -25.77 -30.49 -26.57
C ALA A 179 -25.24 -31.34 -27.75
N ARG A 180 -24.31 -32.27 -27.50
CA ARG A 180 -23.86 -33.24 -28.51
C ARG A 180 -24.91 -34.32 -28.77
N ALA A 181 -25.51 -34.89 -27.72
CA ALA A 181 -26.57 -35.88 -27.84
C ALA A 181 -27.81 -35.34 -28.58
N GLU A 182 -28.17 -34.07 -28.37
CA GLU A 182 -29.26 -33.41 -29.10
C GLU A 182 -28.95 -33.22 -30.60
N LYS A 183 -27.70 -32.88 -30.95
CA LYS A 183 -27.27 -32.77 -32.36
C LYS A 183 -27.26 -34.12 -33.07
N ASP A 184 -26.79 -35.16 -32.40
CA ASP A 184 -26.74 -36.53 -32.96
C ASP A 184 -28.16 -37.09 -33.18
N ALA A 185 -29.09 -36.85 -32.25
CA ALA A 185 -30.50 -37.21 -32.42
C ALA A 185 -31.17 -36.45 -33.59
N ASN A 186 -30.81 -35.19 -33.82
CA ASN A 186 -31.36 -34.39 -34.92
C ASN A 186 -30.77 -34.76 -36.29
N HIS A 187 -29.52 -35.25 -36.33
CA HIS A 187 -28.92 -35.78 -37.56
C HIS A 187 -29.51 -37.14 -37.95
N ALA A 188 -29.78 -38.02 -36.97
CA ALA A 188 -30.43 -39.31 -37.19
C ALA A 188 -31.84 -39.18 -37.79
N LYS A 189 -32.63 -38.18 -37.36
CA LYS A 189 -33.97 -37.90 -37.92
C LYS A 189 -33.96 -37.35 -39.36
N LYS A 190 -32.82 -36.85 -39.86
CA LYS A 190 -32.68 -36.34 -41.24
C LYS A 190 -32.21 -37.40 -42.25
N GLY A 191 -31.74 -38.55 -41.78
CA GLY A 191 -31.27 -39.66 -42.61
C GLY A 191 -32.37 -40.61 -43.13
N ASP A 192 -33.58 -40.54 -42.58
CA ASP A 192 -34.68 -41.47 -42.90
C ASP A 192 -35.82 -40.81 -43.71
N ARG A 193 -35.45 -40.03 -44.73
CA ARG A 193 -36.35 -39.63 -45.82
C ARG A 193 -35.75 -40.06 -47.16
N ARG A 194 -35.63 -41.36 -47.36
CA ARG A 194 -35.47 -41.96 -48.70
C ARG A 194 -36.86 -42.26 -49.25
N GLU A 195 -37.56 -41.19 -49.64
CA GLU A 195 -38.85 -41.30 -50.32
C GLU A 195 -38.59 -41.58 -51.80
N LYS A 196 -39.08 -42.74 -52.26
CA LYS A 196 -39.02 -43.22 -53.64
C LYS A 196 -39.76 -42.23 -54.56
N SER A 197 -39.06 -41.39 -55.31
CA SER A 197 -39.67 -40.67 -56.44
C SER A 197 -39.43 -41.45 -57.74
N ASN A 198 -40.43 -42.22 -58.16
CA ASN A 198 -40.50 -42.83 -59.48
C ASN A 198 -40.89 -41.74 -60.49
N ALA A 199 -39.90 -41.04 -61.06
CA ALA A 199 -40.14 -40.01 -62.07
C ALA A 199 -40.19 -40.64 -63.47
N LYS A 200 -41.40 -40.96 -63.95
CA LYS A 200 -41.67 -41.05 -65.39
C LYS A 200 -41.99 -39.64 -65.90
N CYS A 201 -41.04 -39.06 -66.63
CA CYS A 201 -41.27 -37.85 -67.41
C CYS A 201 -41.91 -38.23 -68.75
N PHE A 202 -43.15 -37.79 -68.99
CA PHE A 202 -43.80 -37.78 -70.30
C PHE A 202 -44.18 -36.32 -70.60
N TYR A 203 -43.85 -35.91 -71.81
CA TYR A 203 -43.82 -34.54 -72.34
C TYR A 203 -45.23 -33.94 -72.56
N CYS A 204 -45.41 -32.66 -72.23
CA CYS A 204 -46.19 -31.65 -72.97
C CYS A 204 -45.81 -30.24 -72.50
#